data_AF-A0A2V6QXC6-F1
#
_entry.id   AF-A0A2V6QXC6-F1
#
_cell.length_a   1.000
_cell.length_b   1.000
_cell.length_c   1.000
_cell.angle_alpha   90.00
_cell.angle_beta   90.00
_cell.angle_gamma   90.00
#
_symmetry.space_group_name_H-M   'P 1'
#
loop_
_entity.id
_entity.type
_entity.pdbx_description
1 polymer ?
#
loop_
_entity_poly.entity_id
_entity_poly.type
_entity_poly.pdbx_seq_one_letter_code
_entity_poly.pdbx_strand_id
1 'polypeptide(L)'
;MVFKQPPAIALDNGRRVLQLATDKETMAIGRPFAVDARETPWLVWEWKALLLPEGGDVRSPRRNDQAGRVMLLFEGMRAILYVWDTTAPIGAEARSDSLDLFQRVLIVVRSGPQGIGEWQREKRDVYRDYRRLFEDEPTPIKWVGFESHSDDVRSQSSVLFGSVRFEAR
;
A
#
# COMPACT_ATOMS: atom_id res chain seq x y z
N MET A 1 -6.39 -8.55 20.40
CA MET A 1 -5.81 -7.23 20.07
C MET A 1 -6.99 -6.27 19.88
N VAL A 2 -6.96 -5.08 20.48
CA VAL A 2 -8.02 -4.07 20.32
C VAL A 2 -7.37 -2.86 19.66
N PHE A 3 -7.80 -2.51 18.45
CA PHE A 3 -7.34 -1.29 17.79
C PHE A 3 -7.74 -0.08 18.61
N LYS A 4 -6.87 0.94 18.70
CA LYS A 4 -7.25 2.21 19.32
C LYS A 4 -8.32 2.91 18.49
N GLN A 5 -8.20 2.82 17.17
CA GLN A 5 -9.22 3.22 16.20
C GLN A 5 -9.44 2.04 15.24
N PRO A 6 -10.59 1.37 15.23
CA PRO A 6 -10.83 0.28 14.29
C PRO A 6 -10.92 0.80 12.84
N PRO A 7 -10.62 -0.03 11.83
CA PRO A 7 -10.94 0.29 10.44
C PRO A 7 -12.42 0.67 10.32
N ALA A 8 -12.71 1.77 9.61
CA ALA A 8 -14.08 2.27 9.49
C ALA A 8 -14.42 2.65 8.05
N ILE A 9 -15.69 2.51 7.69
CA ILE A 9 -16.24 3.17 6.52
C ILE A 9 -16.73 4.56 6.95
N ALA A 10 -16.16 5.61 6.35
CA ALA A 10 -16.49 6.99 6.66
C ALA A 10 -17.05 7.72 5.42
N LEU A 11 -17.43 8.98 5.60
CA LEU A 11 -17.79 9.90 4.52
C LEU A 11 -16.76 11.03 4.44
N ASP A 12 -16.17 11.23 3.26
CA ASP A 12 -15.36 12.40 2.93
C ASP A 12 -16.07 13.15 1.79
N ASN A 13 -16.62 14.32 2.07
CA ASN A 13 -17.40 15.12 1.10
C ASN A 13 -18.51 14.32 0.36
N GLY A 14 -19.24 13.47 1.10
CA GLY A 14 -20.32 12.63 0.56
C GLY A 14 -19.86 11.33 -0.12
N ARG A 15 -18.54 11.12 -0.27
CA ARG A 15 -17.95 9.87 -0.77
C ARG A 15 -17.78 8.87 0.35
N ARG A 16 -18.22 7.61 0.16
CA ARG A 16 -17.85 6.50 1.07
C ARG A 16 -16.39 6.13 0.89
N VAL A 17 -15.67 6.04 1.99
CA VAL A 17 -14.23 5.75 2.02
C VAL A 17 -13.91 4.74 3.09
N LEU A 18 -12.84 3.97 2.90
CA LEU A 18 -12.24 3.20 3.98
C LEU A 18 -11.22 4.10 4.69
N GLN A 19 -11.41 4.34 5.98
CA GLN A 19 -10.46 5.08 6.82
C GLN A 19 -9.63 4.10 7.63
N LEU A 20 -8.31 4.22 7.51
CA LEU A 20 -7.36 3.60 8.43
C LEU A 20 -6.64 4.72 9.21
N ALA A 21 -6.55 4.55 10.52
CA ALA A 21 -5.85 5.47 11.41
C ALA A 21 -5.15 4.67 12.49
N THR A 22 -3.88 4.96 12.72
CA THR A 22 -3.03 4.21 13.66
C THR A 22 -2.29 5.16 14.59
N ASP A 23 -2.11 4.73 15.84
CA ASP A 23 -1.26 5.40 16.84
C ASP A 23 -0.38 4.32 17.50
N LYS A 24 0.89 4.26 17.08
CA LYS A 24 1.88 3.27 17.57
C LYS A 24 1.41 1.83 17.35
N GLU A 25 0.75 1.60 16.23
CA GLU A 25 0.22 0.29 15.82
C GLU A 25 0.23 0.15 14.29
N THR A 26 0.06 -1.09 13.82
CA THR A 26 -0.21 -1.41 12.42
C THR A 26 -1.67 -1.80 12.23
N MET A 27 -2.21 -1.49 11.07
CA MET A 27 -3.54 -1.92 10.67
C MET A 27 -3.55 -2.41 9.23
N ALA A 28 -4.21 -3.52 8.99
CA ALA A 28 -4.41 -4.07 7.65
C ALA A 28 -5.85 -4.58 7.50
N ILE A 29 -6.46 -4.28 6.36
CA ILE A 29 -7.76 -4.84 5.96
C ILE A 29 -7.70 -5.18 4.48
N GLY A 30 -8.30 -6.29 4.08
CA GLY A 30 -8.36 -6.67 2.68
C GLY A 30 -9.23 -7.88 2.48
N ARG A 31 -9.26 -8.37 1.25
CA ARG A 31 -10.11 -9.49 0.86
C ARG A 31 -9.45 -10.34 -0.23
N PRO A 32 -9.81 -11.63 -0.30
CA PRO A 32 -9.48 -12.45 -1.46
C PRO A 32 -10.04 -11.82 -2.73
N PHE A 33 -9.26 -11.89 -3.81
CA PHE A 33 -9.58 -11.34 -5.10
C PHE A 33 -8.71 -12.01 -6.16
N ALA A 34 -9.31 -12.57 -7.20
CA ALA A 34 -8.58 -13.27 -8.26
C ALA A 34 -8.52 -12.40 -9.52
N VAL A 35 -7.31 -11.99 -9.92
CA VAL A 35 -7.05 -11.33 -11.21
C VAL A 35 -5.77 -11.87 -11.84
N ASP A 36 -5.81 -12.09 -13.14
CA ASP A 36 -4.63 -12.34 -13.95
C ASP A 36 -4.08 -11.01 -14.49
N ALA A 37 -2.90 -10.63 -14.01
CA ALA A 37 -2.23 -9.40 -14.43
C ALA A 37 -1.83 -9.43 -15.92
N ARG A 38 -1.74 -10.62 -16.55
CA ARG A 38 -1.42 -10.74 -17.99
C ARG A 38 -2.55 -10.16 -18.85
N GLU A 39 -3.79 -10.34 -18.43
CA GLU A 39 -5.00 -9.88 -19.12
C GLU A 39 -5.45 -8.49 -18.62
N THR A 40 -5.36 -8.27 -17.31
CA THR A 40 -5.90 -7.08 -16.63
C THR A 40 -4.80 -6.38 -15.81
N PRO A 41 -3.79 -5.76 -16.45
CA PRO A 41 -2.56 -5.33 -15.78
C PRO A 41 -2.70 -4.04 -14.96
N TRP A 42 -3.70 -3.21 -15.26
CA TRP A 42 -3.75 -1.85 -14.74
C TRP A 42 -4.45 -1.79 -13.39
N LEU A 43 -3.70 -1.68 -12.30
CA LEU A 43 -4.26 -1.31 -11.00
C LEU A 43 -4.48 0.20 -10.96
N VAL A 44 -5.72 0.61 -10.69
CA VAL A 44 -6.09 2.01 -10.47
C VAL A 44 -6.71 2.14 -9.10
N TRP A 45 -6.21 3.08 -8.30
CA TRP A 45 -6.78 3.36 -6.99
C TRP A 45 -6.73 4.84 -6.65
N GLU A 46 -7.49 5.20 -5.63
CA GLU A 46 -7.52 6.53 -5.05
C GLU A 46 -7.28 6.46 -3.55
N TRP A 47 -6.52 7.43 -3.05
CA TRP A 47 -6.26 7.59 -1.62
C TRP A 47 -6.04 9.06 -1.27
N LYS A 48 -6.16 9.36 0.01
CA LYS A 48 -5.92 10.69 0.57
C LYS A 48 -5.24 10.51 1.92
N ALA A 49 -3.93 10.76 1.96
CA ALA A 49 -3.20 10.79 3.22
C ALA A 49 -3.67 12.01 4.02
N LEU A 50 -4.01 11.79 5.29
CA LEU A 50 -4.41 12.83 6.24
C LEU A 50 -3.27 13.15 7.21
N LEU A 51 -2.48 12.13 7.56
CA LEU A 51 -1.31 12.25 8.43
C LEU A 51 -0.26 11.23 8.02
N LEU A 52 0.97 11.70 7.81
CA LEU A 52 2.13 10.84 7.57
C LEU A 52 2.80 10.49 8.91
N PRO A 53 3.28 9.24 9.09
CA PRO A 53 4.05 8.89 10.26
C PRO A 53 5.38 9.65 10.28
N GLU A 54 5.64 10.38 11.36
CA GLU A 54 6.79 11.27 11.48
C GLU A 54 8.10 10.48 11.38
N GLY A 55 8.93 10.83 10.39
CA GLY A 55 10.18 10.12 10.16
C GLY A 55 10.01 8.72 9.55
N GLY A 56 8.86 8.35 8.99
CA GLY A 56 8.73 7.13 8.18
C GLY A 56 9.72 7.10 7.00
N ASP A 57 10.38 5.97 6.78
CA ASP A 57 11.25 5.70 5.63
C ASP A 57 11.27 4.20 5.31
N VAL A 58 10.62 3.82 4.21
CA VAL A 58 10.54 2.41 3.78
C VAL A 58 11.90 1.72 3.64
N ARG A 59 12.97 2.47 3.39
CA ARG A 59 14.33 1.93 3.19
C ARG A 59 14.99 1.48 4.48
N SER A 60 14.42 1.85 5.64
CA SER A 60 14.93 1.48 6.95
C SER A 60 13.94 0.58 7.69
N PRO A 61 14.29 -0.69 7.98
CA PRO A 61 13.40 -1.60 8.71
C PRO A 61 12.99 -1.12 10.11
N ARG A 62 13.70 -0.15 10.70
CA ARG A 62 13.36 0.44 12.01
C ARG A 62 12.47 1.68 11.91
N ARG A 63 12.12 2.08 10.69
CA ARG A 63 11.32 3.28 10.39
C ARG A 63 10.30 2.97 9.30
N ASN A 64 9.96 1.70 9.09
CA ASN A 64 9.15 1.26 7.96
C ASN A 64 7.66 1.47 8.26
N ASP A 65 7.30 2.73 8.50
CA ASP A 65 5.94 3.20 8.68
C ASP A 65 5.54 4.08 7.50
N GLN A 66 4.36 3.84 6.94
CA GLN A 66 3.80 4.65 5.85
C GLN A 66 2.33 4.95 6.09
N ALA A 67 1.89 6.07 5.52
CA ALA A 67 0.52 6.54 5.68
C ALA A 67 -0.50 5.56 5.12
N GLY A 68 -0.21 5.04 3.93
CA GLY A 68 -1.02 4.05 3.25
C GLY A 68 -0.18 3.10 2.43
N ARG A 69 -0.54 1.81 2.45
CA ARG A 69 -0.04 0.79 1.52
C ARG A 69 -1.21 0.12 0.80
N VAL A 70 -1.07 -0.09 -0.51
CA VAL A 70 -1.93 -1.01 -1.27
C VAL A 70 -1.12 -2.27 -1.56
N MET A 71 -1.50 -3.40 -0.96
CA MET A 71 -0.84 -4.68 -1.14
C MET A 71 -1.58 -5.56 -2.14
N LEU A 72 -0.84 -6.12 -3.09
CA LEU A 72 -1.26 -7.21 -3.96
C LEU A 72 -0.47 -8.46 -3.60
N LEU A 73 -1.16 -9.50 -3.14
CA LEU A 73 -0.57 -10.81 -2.87
C LEU A 73 -0.83 -11.73 -4.05
N PHE A 74 0.25 -12.26 -4.61
CA PHE A 74 0.25 -13.21 -5.70
C PHE A 74 0.30 -14.64 -5.16
N GLU A 75 -0.24 -15.57 -5.94
CA GLU A 75 -0.02 -17.00 -5.70
C GLU A 75 1.49 -17.32 -5.72
N GLY A 76 1.95 -18.17 -4.81
CA GLY A 76 3.39 -18.45 -4.65
C GLY A 76 4.14 -17.48 -3.74
N MET A 77 3.46 -16.86 -2.77
CA MET A 77 4.08 -16.08 -1.68
C MET A 77 4.99 -14.94 -2.19
N ARG A 78 4.48 -14.17 -3.15
CA ARG A 78 5.09 -12.91 -3.61
C ARG A 78 4.09 -11.78 -3.42
N ALA A 79 4.55 -10.59 -3.03
CA ALA A 79 3.69 -9.43 -2.91
C ALA A 79 4.35 -8.15 -3.43
N ILE A 80 3.54 -7.30 -4.06
CA ILE A 80 3.90 -5.93 -4.39
C ILE A 80 3.04 -5.01 -3.53
N LEU A 81 3.67 -4.01 -2.91
CA LEU A 81 3.01 -3.01 -2.11
C LEU A 81 3.33 -1.62 -2.69
N TYR A 82 2.31 -0.83 -2.99
CA TYR A 82 2.47 0.56 -3.39
C TYR A 82 2.25 1.47 -2.19
N VAL A 83 3.21 2.34 -1.88
CA VAL A 83 3.22 3.08 -0.62
C VAL A 83 3.28 4.60 -0.81
N TRP A 84 2.66 5.33 0.11
CA TRP A 84 2.90 6.76 0.33
C TRP A 84 3.81 6.92 1.54
N ASP A 85 5.08 7.21 1.28
CA ASP A 85 6.14 7.31 2.30
C ASP A 85 6.31 8.76 2.82
N THR A 86 6.93 8.91 4.00
CA THR A 86 7.20 10.22 4.59
C THR A 86 8.50 10.85 4.05
N THR A 87 9.56 10.07 3.82
CA THR A 87 10.90 10.61 3.53
C THR A 87 11.65 9.91 2.39
N ALA A 88 11.32 8.66 2.06
CA ALA A 88 11.91 7.96 0.93
C ALA A 88 11.44 8.59 -0.40
N PRO A 89 12.33 8.81 -1.39
CA PRO A 89 11.93 9.44 -2.65
C PRO A 89 11.00 8.55 -3.47
N ILE A 90 10.15 9.16 -4.30
CA ILE A 90 9.31 8.42 -5.26
C ILE A 90 10.19 7.54 -6.15
N GLY A 91 9.77 6.30 -6.36
CA GLY A 91 10.51 5.26 -7.07
C GLY A 91 11.50 4.48 -6.20
N ALA A 92 11.70 4.86 -4.94
CA ALA A 92 12.45 4.02 -4.01
C ALA A 92 11.76 2.68 -3.78
N GLU A 93 12.57 1.66 -3.52
CA GLU A 93 12.12 0.29 -3.26
C GLU A 93 12.74 -0.26 -1.99
N ALA A 94 11.95 -1.06 -1.28
CA ALA A 94 12.42 -1.88 -0.17
C ALA A 94 12.01 -3.33 -0.40
N ARG A 95 12.91 -4.26 -0.09
CA ARG A 95 12.71 -5.69 -0.29
C ARG A 95 12.82 -6.41 1.05
N SER A 96 12.07 -7.49 1.21
CA SER A 96 12.29 -8.48 2.27
C SER A 96 13.67 -9.14 2.11
N ASP A 97 14.10 -9.91 3.12
CA ASP A 97 15.34 -10.67 2.98
C ASP A 97 15.19 -11.69 1.84
N SER A 98 16.26 -11.92 1.08
CA SER A 98 16.32 -12.92 0.02
C SER A 98 16.07 -14.35 0.50
N LEU A 99 16.31 -14.62 1.78
CA LEU A 99 16.05 -15.92 2.42
C LEU A 99 14.59 -16.08 2.86
N ASP A 100 13.77 -15.02 2.82
CA ASP A 100 12.37 -15.09 3.21
C ASP A 100 11.54 -15.85 2.19
N LEU A 101 10.78 -16.85 2.67
CA LEU A 101 9.83 -17.59 1.85
C LEU A 101 8.72 -16.68 1.29
N PHE A 102 8.36 -15.62 2.03
CA PHE A 102 7.41 -14.63 1.57
C PHE A 102 8.14 -13.37 1.07
N GLN A 103 8.26 -13.27 -0.26
CA GLN A 103 8.98 -12.17 -0.89
C GLN A 103 8.06 -10.96 -1.07
N ARG A 104 8.40 -9.84 -0.43
CA ARG A 104 7.65 -8.59 -0.53
C ARG A 104 8.52 -7.50 -1.12
N VAL A 105 7.96 -6.72 -2.04
CA VAL A 105 8.59 -5.50 -2.53
C VAL A 105 7.64 -4.32 -2.35
N LEU A 106 8.13 -3.31 -1.64
CA LEU A 106 7.43 -2.04 -1.45
C LEU A 106 7.98 -1.04 -2.47
N ILE A 107 7.09 -0.36 -3.20
CA ILE A 107 7.42 0.67 -4.19
C ILE A 107 6.82 1.99 -3.71
N VAL A 108 7.66 3.01 -3.52
CA VAL A 108 7.22 4.36 -3.18
C VAL A 108 6.61 5.01 -4.41
N VAL A 109 5.30 5.18 -4.42
CA VAL A 109 4.58 5.89 -5.51
C VAL A 109 4.27 7.33 -5.15
N ARG A 110 4.28 7.66 -3.85
CA ARG A 110 4.20 9.03 -3.33
C ARG A 110 5.12 9.21 -2.14
N SER A 111 5.61 10.43 -1.96
CA SER A 111 6.53 10.78 -0.90
C SER A 111 6.24 12.17 -0.36
N GLY A 112 6.38 12.33 0.95
CA GLY A 112 6.38 13.62 1.61
C GLY A 112 5.00 14.30 1.66
N PRO A 113 4.97 15.55 2.15
CA PRO A 113 3.73 16.23 2.50
C PRO A 113 2.92 16.76 1.32
N GLN A 114 3.47 16.74 0.11
CA GLN A 114 2.80 17.24 -1.08
C GLN A 114 1.54 16.40 -1.39
N GLY A 115 0.38 17.05 -1.41
CA GLY A 115 -0.91 16.41 -1.68
C GLY A 115 -1.60 15.78 -0.46
N ILE A 116 -1.07 15.95 0.75
CA ILE A 116 -1.80 15.63 1.99
C ILE A 116 -3.12 16.39 2.02
N GLY A 117 -4.20 15.72 2.43
CA GLY A 117 -5.54 16.30 2.48
C GLY A 117 -6.25 16.35 1.12
N GLU A 118 -5.57 15.96 0.03
CA GLU A 118 -6.13 15.92 -1.31
C GLU A 118 -6.28 14.48 -1.82
N TRP A 119 -7.29 14.26 -2.65
CA TRP A 119 -7.46 12.98 -3.32
C TRP A 119 -6.41 12.81 -4.41
N GLN A 120 -5.65 11.73 -4.31
CA GLN A 120 -4.68 11.34 -5.28
C GLN A 120 -5.14 10.05 -5.97
N ARG A 121 -5.00 10.02 -7.30
CA ARG A 121 -5.28 8.84 -8.12
C ARG A 121 -3.98 8.28 -8.66
N GLU A 122 -3.81 6.98 -8.51
CA GLU A 122 -2.67 6.23 -9.04
C GLU A 122 -3.11 5.27 -10.14
N LYS A 123 -2.19 4.98 -11.06
CA LYS A 123 -2.33 3.94 -12.08
C LYS A 123 -0.99 3.22 -12.26
N ARG A 124 -0.97 1.90 -12.07
CA ARG A 124 0.25 1.07 -12.19
C ARG A 124 0.02 -0.12 -13.11
N ASP A 125 1.02 -0.42 -13.92
CA ASP A 125 1.10 -1.66 -14.71
C ASP A 125 1.69 -2.75 -13.80
N VAL A 126 0.80 -3.52 -13.18
CA VAL A 126 1.18 -4.57 -12.23
C VAL A 126 1.94 -5.70 -12.92
N TYR A 127 1.61 -6.00 -14.18
CA TYR A 127 2.32 -7.01 -14.97
C TYR A 127 3.78 -6.61 -15.16
N ARG A 128 4.01 -5.37 -15.60
CA ARG A 128 5.36 -4.83 -15.80
C ARG A 128 6.13 -4.73 -14.49
N ASP A 129 5.48 -4.29 -13.42
CA ASP A 129 6.11 -4.21 -12.10
C ASP A 129 6.53 -5.59 -11.59
N TYR A 130 5.67 -6.61 -11.70
CA TYR A 130 5.99 -7.98 -11.30
C TYR A 130 7.20 -8.53 -12.05
N ARG A 131 7.19 -8.45 -13.39
CA ARG A 131 8.29 -8.97 -14.22
C ARG A 131 9.62 -8.32 -13.90
N ARG A 132 9.63 -7.01 -13.67
CA ARG A 132 10.84 -6.27 -13.30
C ARG A 132 11.35 -6.66 -11.91
N LEU A 133 10.43 -6.91 -10.98
CA LEU A 133 10.79 -7.13 -9.58
C LEU A 133 11.24 -8.56 -9.27
N PHE A 134 10.59 -9.54 -9.90
CA PHE A 134 10.77 -10.95 -9.63
C PHE A 134 11.41 -11.73 -10.79
N GLU A 135 11.67 -11.06 -11.92
CA GLU A 135 12.29 -11.65 -13.12
C GLU A 135 11.55 -12.89 -13.64
N ASP A 136 10.22 -12.88 -13.50
CA ASP A 136 9.34 -14.02 -13.73
C ASP A 136 7.97 -13.56 -14.26
N GLU A 137 7.15 -14.49 -14.74
CA GLU A 137 5.76 -14.21 -15.13
C GLU A 137 4.84 -14.16 -13.89
N PRO A 138 3.91 -13.18 -13.81
CA PRO A 138 3.00 -13.10 -12.69
C PRO A 138 2.06 -14.30 -12.66
N THR A 139 2.03 -14.94 -11.50
CA THR A 139 0.92 -15.80 -11.10
C THR A 139 -0.32 -14.94 -10.82
N PRO A 140 -1.52 -15.53 -10.67
CA PRO A 140 -2.71 -14.76 -10.34
C PRO A 140 -2.55 -14.01 -9.02
N ILE A 141 -3.01 -12.76 -8.99
CA ILE A 141 -3.23 -12.03 -7.74
C ILE A 141 -4.38 -12.74 -7.03
N LYS A 142 -4.21 -13.06 -5.74
CA LYS A 142 -5.21 -13.79 -4.93
C LYS A 142 -5.81 -12.94 -3.81
N TRP A 143 -5.20 -11.81 -3.48
CA TRP A 143 -5.69 -10.94 -2.42
C TRP A 143 -5.24 -9.49 -2.64
N VAL A 144 -6.13 -8.56 -2.27
CA VAL A 144 -5.86 -7.13 -2.23
C VAL A 144 -6.13 -6.60 -0.83
N GLY A 145 -5.29 -5.69 -0.35
CA GLY A 145 -5.58 -4.99 0.89
C GLY A 145 -4.83 -3.70 1.09
N PHE A 146 -5.17 -3.10 2.21
CA PHE A 146 -4.92 -1.72 2.55
C PHE A 146 -4.35 -1.68 3.95
N GLU A 147 -3.24 -0.96 4.11
CA GLU A 147 -2.53 -0.91 5.37
C GLU A 147 -2.16 0.51 5.76
N SER A 148 -2.02 0.74 7.06
CA SER A 148 -1.42 1.94 7.67
C SER A 148 -0.51 1.48 8.82
N HIS A 149 0.67 2.07 8.93
CA HIS A 149 1.72 1.67 9.87
C HIS A 149 2.22 2.90 10.65
N SER A 150 2.49 2.75 11.94
CA SER A 150 2.96 3.84 12.82
C SER A 150 3.70 3.35 14.08
N ASP A 151 4.02 2.05 14.14
CA ASP A 151 4.62 1.39 15.30
C ASP A 151 6.15 1.50 15.33
N ASP A 152 6.82 1.41 14.18
CA ASP A 152 8.29 1.48 14.08
C ASP A 152 8.84 2.83 14.57
N VAL A 153 8.29 3.94 14.05
CA VAL A 153 8.67 5.30 14.45
C VAL A 153 7.90 5.78 15.68
N ARG A 154 6.96 4.98 16.18
CA ARG A 154 6.11 5.26 17.35
C ARG A 154 5.36 6.59 17.24
N SER A 155 4.79 6.88 16.06
CA SER A 155 4.01 8.09 15.81
C SER A 155 2.55 7.76 15.49
N GLN A 156 1.91 8.56 14.64
CA GLN A 156 0.54 8.39 14.19
C GLN A 156 0.48 8.44 12.66
N SER A 157 -0.50 7.76 12.09
CA SER A 157 -0.76 7.77 10.65
C SER A 157 -2.26 7.79 10.39
N SER A 158 -2.68 8.42 9.29
CA SER A 158 -4.07 8.35 8.84
C SER A 158 -4.18 8.50 7.33
N VAL A 159 -5.01 7.64 6.74
CA VAL A 159 -5.27 7.61 5.30
C VAL A 159 -6.72 7.23 5.02
N LEU A 160 -7.27 7.82 3.96
CA LEU A 160 -8.53 7.41 3.37
C LEU A 160 -8.26 6.68 2.06
N PHE A 161 -8.86 5.52 1.87
CA PHE A 161 -8.87 4.78 0.62
C PHE A 161 -10.22 4.95 -0.09
N GLY A 162 -10.13 5.24 -1.38
CA GLY A 162 -11.24 5.42 -2.30
C GLY A 162 -11.49 4.19 -3.16
N SER A 163 -11.82 4.42 -4.43
CA SER A 163 -12.08 3.34 -5.38
C SER A 163 -10.78 2.60 -5.69
N VAL A 164 -10.86 1.27 -5.82
CA VAL A 164 -9.75 0.40 -6.24
C VAL A 164 -10.30 -0.58 -7.27
N ARG A 165 -9.63 -0.69 -8.42
CA ARG A 165 -10.06 -1.55 -9.51
C ARG A 165 -8.89 -1.97 -10.39
N PHE A 166 -9.12 -3.04 -11.13
CA PHE A 166 -8.26 -3.46 -12.24
C PHE A 166 -8.93 -3.13 -13.57
N GLU A 167 -8.16 -2.63 -14.53
CA GLU A 167 -8.60 -2.30 -15.89
C GLU A 167 -7.88 -3.23 -16.90
N ALA A 168 -8.64 -3.73 -17.88
CA ALA A 168 -8.10 -4.55 -18.97
C ALA A 168 -7.17 -3.73 -19.87
N ARG A 169 -6.40 -4.42 -20.71
CA ARG A 169 -5.59 -3.79 -21.77
C ARG A 169 -6.45 -3.04 -22.78
#